data_AF-A0A182SCA3-F1
#
_entry.id   AF-A0A182SCA3-F1
#
_cell.length_a   1.000
_cell.length_b   1.000
_cell.length_c   1.000
_cell.angle_alpha   90.00
_cell.angle_beta   90.00
_cell.angle_gamma   90.00
#
_symmetry.space_group_name_H-M   'P 1'
#
loop_
_entity.id
_entity.type
_entity.pdbx_description
1 polymer ?
#
loop_
_entity_poly.entity_id
_entity_poly.type
_entity_poly.pdbx_seq_one_letter_code
_entity_poly.pdbx_strand_id
1 'polypeptide(L)'
;MTSRLDRLFILLESGSAAVTRKAAAKQIGEVQKLHPHELHNLLSRLLTYLHSNSWDTRIAASQAVQAILENVPQWEPKGIPSLKVETKEEKPSDQLDDEEEEKSCDSSSTHGSSGKRNGHNNHRLSFDNFDLNAVLFKGARLMGSEGTEFDPLDENEMVDLREKLARQRALLNEKLGLSSGLNIEELVTLDDVRN
;
A
#
# COMPACT_ATOMS: atom_id res chain seq x y z
N MET A 1 -2.96 -27.50 -17.79
CA MET A 1 -3.71 -26.87 -18.89
C MET A 1 -3.78 -25.37 -18.61
N THR A 2 -3.42 -24.51 -19.55
CA THR A 2 -3.46 -23.04 -19.34
C THR A 2 -4.89 -22.52 -19.55
N SER A 3 -5.42 -21.78 -18.58
CA SER A 3 -6.74 -21.14 -18.69
C SER A 3 -6.72 -19.98 -19.69
N ARG A 4 -7.90 -19.51 -20.13
CA ARG A 4 -8.01 -18.36 -21.02
C ARG A 4 -7.44 -17.09 -20.39
N LEU A 5 -7.66 -16.90 -19.08
CA LEU A 5 -7.12 -15.81 -18.29
C LEU A 5 -5.59 -15.90 -18.21
N ASP A 6 -5.03 -17.09 -18.01
CA ASP A 6 -3.57 -17.29 -18.00
C ASP A 6 -2.93 -16.82 -19.30
N ARG A 7 -3.57 -17.10 -20.45
CA ARG A 7 -3.09 -16.65 -21.75
C ARG A 7 -3.09 -15.13 -21.88
N LEU A 8 -4.06 -14.43 -21.28
CA LEU A 8 -4.08 -12.97 -21.29
C LEU A 8 -2.89 -12.39 -20.51
N PHE A 9 -2.56 -12.95 -19.35
CA PHE A 9 -1.39 -12.54 -18.58
C PHE A 9 -0.06 -12.91 -19.28
N ILE A 10 0.02 -14.08 -19.93
CA ILE A 10 1.18 -14.44 -20.76
C ILE A 10 1.32 -13.47 -21.94
N LEU A 11 0.23 -13.07 -22.60
CA LEU A 11 0.25 -12.09 -23.69
C LEU A 11 0.67 -10.70 -23.22
N LEU A 12 0.41 -10.37 -21.97
CA LEU A 12 0.80 -9.12 -21.35
C LEU A 12 2.32 -9.02 -21.17
N GLU A 13 2.99 -10.15 -20.89
CA GLU A 13 4.44 -10.28 -20.75
C GLU A 13 5.16 -10.50 -22.09
N SER A 14 4.69 -11.47 -22.88
CA SER A 14 5.34 -11.97 -24.10
C SER A 14 4.78 -11.40 -25.40
N GLY A 15 3.79 -10.50 -25.32
CA GLY A 15 3.17 -9.90 -26.50
C GLY A 15 4.20 -9.10 -27.31
N SER A 16 4.41 -9.51 -28.56
CA SER A 16 5.42 -8.94 -29.46
C SER A 16 5.15 -7.49 -29.88
N ALA A 17 3.88 -7.08 -29.87
CA ALA A 17 3.46 -5.72 -30.21
C ALA A 17 2.75 -5.05 -29.03
N ALA A 18 3.02 -3.75 -28.83
CA ALA A 18 2.37 -2.94 -27.79
C ALA A 18 0.85 -2.93 -27.92
N VAL A 19 0.32 -2.97 -29.15
CA VAL A 19 -1.13 -3.03 -29.41
C VAL A 19 -1.72 -4.34 -28.88
N THR A 20 -1.02 -5.47 -29.05
CA THR A 20 -1.46 -6.78 -28.56
C THR A 20 -1.48 -6.80 -27.03
N ARG A 21 -0.44 -6.25 -26.38
CA ARG A 21 -0.38 -6.11 -24.91
C ARG A 21 -1.53 -5.25 -24.39
N LYS A 22 -1.82 -4.13 -25.05
CA LYS A 22 -2.95 -3.25 -24.72
C LYS A 22 -4.30 -3.92 -24.91
N ALA A 23 -4.47 -4.71 -25.97
CA ALA A 23 -5.69 -5.47 -26.21
C ALA A 23 -5.90 -6.55 -25.13
N ALA A 24 -4.84 -7.26 -24.72
CA ALA A 24 -4.89 -8.21 -23.63
C ALA A 24 -5.24 -7.52 -22.29
N ALA A 25 -4.62 -6.38 -21.99
CA ALA A 25 -4.95 -5.55 -20.83
C ALA A 25 -6.43 -5.14 -20.79
N LYS A 26 -6.98 -4.71 -21.93
CA LYS A 26 -8.41 -4.36 -22.04
C LYS A 26 -9.30 -5.58 -21.75
N GLN A 27 -8.96 -6.75 -22.28
CA GLN A 27 -9.72 -7.98 -22.02
C GLN A 27 -9.68 -8.39 -20.55
N ILE A 28 -8.56 -8.18 -19.84
CA ILE A 28 -8.50 -8.40 -18.38
C ILE A 28 -9.49 -7.46 -17.65
N GLY A 29 -9.59 -6.19 -18.05
CA GLY A 29 -10.60 -5.27 -17.51
C GLY A 29 -12.04 -5.72 -17.80
N GLU A 30 -12.31 -6.25 -19.00
CA GLU A 30 -13.62 -6.82 -19.33
C GLU A 30 -13.96 -8.05 -18.46
N VAL A 31 -12.96 -8.86 -18.09
CA VAL A 31 -13.15 -9.97 -17.14
C VAL A 31 -13.58 -9.46 -15.77
N GLN A 32 -12.98 -8.37 -15.26
CA GLN A 32 -13.41 -7.74 -14.01
C GLN A 32 -14.87 -7.29 -14.06
N LYS A 33 -15.30 -6.73 -15.20
CA LYS A 33 -16.69 -6.31 -15.40
C LYS A 33 -17.68 -7.49 -15.31
N LEU A 34 -17.30 -8.65 -15.83
CA LEU A 34 -18.11 -9.87 -15.79
C LEU A 34 -18.07 -10.56 -14.43
N HIS A 35 -16.93 -10.49 -13.72
CA HIS A 35 -16.71 -11.18 -12.45
C HIS A 35 -16.19 -10.22 -11.36
N PRO A 36 -17.04 -9.34 -10.80
CA PRO A 36 -16.57 -8.33 -9.84
C PRO A 36 -15.97 -8.87 -8.54
N HIS A 37 -16.35 -10.10 -8.15
CA HIS A 37 -15.91 -10.77 -6.93
C HIS A 37 -14.45 -11.25 -6.98
N GLU A 38 -13.87 -11.39 -8.17
CA GLU A 38 -12.49 -11.86 -8.35
C GLU A 38 -11.47 -10.72 -8.42
N LEU A 39 -11.87 -9.47 -8.16
CA LEU A 39 -11.00 -8.28 -8.25
C LEU A 39 -9.67 -8.46 -7.52
N HIS A 40 -9.72 -8.91 -6.27
CA HIS A 40 -8.52 -9.08 -5.44
C HIS A 40 -7.58 -10.15 -6.01
N ASN A 41 -8.12 -11.21 -6.61
CA ASN A 41 -7.32 -12.26 -7.26
C ASN A 41 -6.68 -11.77 -8.56
N LEU A 42 -7.40 -10.97 -9.35
CA LEU A 42 -6.86 -10.34 -10.55
C LEU A 42 -5.74 -9.37 -10.21
N LEU A 43 -5.94 -8.52 -9.19
CA LEU A 43 -4.96 -7.54 -8.75
C LEU A 43 -3.73 -8.21 -8.13
N SER A 44 -3.90 -9.22 -7.26
CA SER A 44 -2.77 -9.92 -6.64
C SER A 44 -1.86 -10.55 -7.69
N ARG A 45 -2.45 -11.15 -8.72
CA ARG A 45 -1.69 -11.67 -9.86
C ARG A 45 -1.07 -10.57 -10.71
N LEU A 46 -1.76 -9.47 -10.95
CA LEU A 46 -1.24 -8.37 -11.77
C LEU A 46 -0.06 -7.65 -11.10
N LEU A 47 -0.02 -7.60 -9.76
CA LEU A 47 1.08 -7.01 -8.99
C LEU A 47 2.44 -7.65 -9.32
N THR A 48 2.50 -8.97 -9.55
CA THR A 48 3.77 -9.63 -9.91
C THR A 48 4.32 -9.11 -11.25
N TYR A 49 3.44 -8.75 -12.19
CA TYR A 49 3.83 -8.17 -13.48
C TYR A 49 4.26 -6.69 -13.36
N LEU A 50 3.75 -5.95 -12.38
CA LEU A 50 4.22 -4.58 -12.09
C LEU A 50 5.65 -4.56 -11.54
N HIS A 51 6.06 -5.63 -10.85
CA HIS A 51 7.42 -5.80 -10.35
C HIS A 51 8.37 -6.49 -11.35
N SER A 52 7.90 -6.79 -12.56
CA SER A 52 8.74 -7.43 -13.58
C SER A 52 9.91 -6.53 -14.01
N ASN A 53 11.06 -7.14 -14.33
CA ASN A 53 12.25 -6.39 -14.76
C ASN A 53 12.09 -5.76 -16.16
N SER A 54 11.16 -6.27 -16.96
CA SER A 54 10.84 -5.76 -18.31
C SER A 54 10.02 -4.47 -18.24
N TRP A 55 10.59 -3.39 -18.76
CA TRP A 55 9.89 -2.09 -18.91
C TRP A 55 8.54 -2.22 -19.60
N ASP A 56 8.52 -2.95 -20.72
CA ASP A 56 7.33 -3.15 -21.55
C ASP A 56 6.21 -3.88 -20.81
N THR A 57 6.57 -4.87 -20.00
CA THR A 57 5.63 -5.64 -19.19
C THR A 57 5.05 -4.75 -18.09
N ARG A 58 5.85 -3.90 -17.44
CA ARG A 58 5.36 -2.92 -16.45
C ARG A 58 4.37 -1.93 -17.05
N ILE A 59 4.67 -1.41 -18.25
CA ILE A 59 3.75 -0.52 -18.98
C ILE A 59 2.44 -1.25 -19.31
N ALA A 60 2.52 -2.47 -19.84
CA ALA A 60 1.32 -3.25 -20.14
C ALA A 60 0.49 -3.57 -18.88
N ALA A 61 1.15 -3.85 -17.76
CA ALA A 61 0.49 -4.14 -16.48
C ALA A 61 -0.23 -2.90 -15.95
N SER A 62 0.39 -1.72 -16.04
CA SER A 62 -0.27 -0.45 -15.67
C SER A 62 -1.52 -0.17 -16.51
N GLN A 63 -1.50 -0.49 -17.81
CA GLN A 63 -2.67 -0.37 -18.69
C GLN A 63 -3.78 -1.36 -18.29
N ALA A 64 -3.43 -2.56 -17.82
CA ALA A 64 -4.40 -3.50 -17.28
C ALA A 64 -5.01 -3.01 -15.97
N VAL A 65 -4.20 -2.42 -15.06
CA VAL A 65 -4.73 -1.77 -13.85
C VAL A 65 -5.74 -0.70 -14.21
N GLN A 66 -5.41 0.18 -15.16
CA GLN A 66 -6.34 1.21 -15.64
C GLN A 66 -7.65 0.59 -16.16
N ALA A 67 -7.57 -0.42 -17.04
CA ALA A 67 -8.75 -1.07 -17.61
C ALA A 67 -9.60 -1.80 -16.55
N ILE A 68 -8.98 -2.35 -15.50
CA ILE A 68 -9.70 -2.93 -14.35
C ILE A 68 -10.44 -1.81 -13.61
N LEU A 69 -9.75 -0.73 -13.24
CA LEU A 69 -10.31 0.38 -12.45
C LEU A 69 -11.46 1.09 -13.17
N GLU A 70 -11.40 1.23 -14.50
CA GLU A 70 -12.49 1.78 -15.31
C GLU A 70 -13.80 0.98 -15.18
N ASN A 71 -13.72 -0.30 -14.80
CA ASN A 71 -14.87 -1.18 -14.61
C ASN A 71 -15.26 -1.40 -13.14
N VAL A 72 -14.53 -0.82 -12.18
CA VAL A 72 -14.87 -0.88 -10.76
C VAL A 72 -15.82 0.28 -10.42
N PRO A 73 -16.98 0.02 -9.79
CA PRO A 73 -17.89 1.10 -9.41
C PRO A 73 -17.23 2.04 -8.40
N GLN A 74 -17.56 3.33 -8.51
CA GLN A 74 -17.06 4.33 -7.59
C GLN A 74 -17.52 4.02 -6.16
N TRP A 75 -16.57 3.99 -5.23
CA TRP A 75 -16.85 3.78 -3.82
C TRP A 75 -17.39 5.06 -3.19
N GLU A 76 -18.69 5.05 -2.84
CA GLU A 76 -19.37 6.14 -2.13
C GLU A 76 -19.92 5.62 -0.80
N PRO A 77 -19.14 5.70 0.30
CA PRO A 77 -19.64 5.31 1.61
C PRO A 77 -20.69 6.33 2.06
N LYS A 78 -21.95 5.89 2.19
CA LYS A 78 -22.99 6.68 2.84
C LYS A 78 -22.64 6.78 4.32
N GLY A 79 -22.36 8.01 4.79
CA GLY A 79 -22.03 8.26 6.18
C GLY A 79 -23.08 7.67 7.12
N ILE A 80 -22.63 7.02 8.18
CA ILE A 80 -23.50 6.52 9.24
C ILE A 80 -24.23 7.73 9.84
N PRO A 81 -25.58 7.77 9.86
CA PRO A 81 -26.31 8.85 10.50
C PRO A 81 -25.98 8.83 11.99
N SER A 82 -25.45 9.94 12.50
CA SER A 82 -25.11 10.13 13.90
C SER A 82 -26.33 9.87 14.79
N LEU A 83 -26.34 8.74 15.50
CA LEU A 83 -27.25 8.49 16.60
C LEU A 83 -26.93 9.50 17.71
N LYS A 84 -27.91 10.31 18.08
CA LYS A 84 -27.82 11.28 19.18
C LYS A 84 -27.58 10.52 20.48
N VAL A 85 -26.35 10.57 21.00
CA VAL A 85 -26.05 10.10 22.36
C VAL A 85 -26.33 11.25 23.31
N GLU A 86 -27.33 11.10 24.17
CA GLU A 86 -27.63 12.01 25.28
C GLU A 86 -26.48 11.99 26.29
N THR A 87 -25.91 13.16 26.56
CA THR A 87 -24.82 13.36 27.52
C THR A 87 -25.36 13.23 28.95
N LYS A 88 -24.85 12.26 29.71
CA LYS A 88 -24.78 12.35 31.18
C LYS A 88 -23.31 12.44 31.57
N GLU A 89 -22.96 13.55 32.21
CA GLU A 89 -21.64 13.86 32.76
C GLU A 89 -21.38 13.05 34.04
N GLU A 90 -20.28 12.31 34.13
CA GLU A 90 -19.58 12.04 35.41
C GLU A 90 -18.05 12.03 35.20
N LYS A 91 -17.32 12.44 36.24
CA LYS A 91 -15.89 12.81 36.31
C LYS A 91 -14.93 11.59 36.40
N PRO A 92 -13.61 11.78 36.16
CA PRO A 92 -12.65 10.70 35.94
C PRO A 92 -11.99 10.20 37.25
N SER A 93 -11.73 8.89 37.32
CA SER A 93 -10.82 8.27 38.28
C SER A 93 -9.93 7.25 37.59
N ASP A 94 -8.63 7.37 37.81
CA ASP A 94 -7.54 6.50 37.35
C ASP A 94 -7.72 5.04 37.79
N GLN A 95 -7.44 4.08 36.89
CA GLN A 95 -6.44 3.00 37.03
C GLN A 95 -6.56 1.93 35.93
N LEU A 96 -5.44 1.78 35.21
CA LEU A 96 -4.78 0.60 34.63
C LEU A 96 -5.54 -0.70 34.29
N ASP A 97 -5.16 -1.20 33.11
CA ASP A 97 -5.09 -2.58 32.62
C ASP A 97 -6.41 -3.30 32.29
N ASP A 98 -6.72 -3.41 31.00
CA ASP A 98 -7.04 -4.71 30.40
C ASP A 98 -6.84 -4.69 28.88
N GLU A 99 -6.16 -5.73 28.42
CA GLU A 99 -5.93 -6.06 27.02
C GLU A 99 -7.27 -6.44 26.38
N GLU A 100 -7.61 -5.80 25.26
CA GLU A 100 -8.36 -6.36 24.13
C GLU A 100 -8.63 -5.23 23.11
N GLU A 101 -7.62 -4.86 22.32
CA GLU A 101 -7.86 -4.04 21.13
C GLU A 101 -8.49 -4.92 20.05
N GLU A 102 -9.82 -4.84 19.99
CA GLU A 102 -10.63 -5.38 18.91
C GLU A 102 -10.16 -4.93 17.52
N LYS A 103 -10.13 -5.93 16.65
CA LYS A 103 -9.97 -5.91 15.21
C LYS A 103 -10.79 -4.81 14.51
N SER A 104 -10.13 -3.86 13.86
CA SER A 104 -10.62 -3.27 12.60
C SER A 104 -9.47 -2.73 11.75
N CYS A 105 -9.28 -3.32 10.58
CA CYS A 105 -8.46 -2.77 9.51
C CYS A 105 -9.28 -1.75 8.70
N ASP A 106 -9.47 -0.56 9.24
CA ASP A 106 -10.20 0.50 8.53
C ASP A 106 -9.31 1.21 7.50
N SER A 107 -9.35 0.69 6.27
CA SER A 107 -8.97 1.45 5.08
C SER A 107 -10.13 2.38 4.70
N SER A 108 -10.23 3.55 5.34
CA SER A 108 -11.15 4.60 4.89
C SER A 108 -10.46 5.97 4.78
N SER A 109 -10.09 6.31 3.56
CA SER A 109 -9.68 7.65 3.14
C SER A 109 -10.93 8.53 2.90
N THR A 110 -11.48 9.10 3.98
CA THR A 110 -12.48 10.16 3.89
C THR A 110 -11.82 11.54 3.89
N HIS A 111 -12.11 12.34 2.86
CA HIS A 111 -11.86 13.78 2.82
C HIS A 111 -13.19 14.52 3.08
N GLY A 112 -13.17 15.44 4.04
CA GLY A 112 -14.08 16.58 4.10
C GLY A 112 -15.35 16.43 4.95
N SER A 113 -15.24 16.47 6.28
CA SER A 113 -16.14 17.28 7.12
C SER A 113 -15.58 17.46 8.53
N SER A 114 -15.53 18.74 8.93
CA SER A 114 -15.10 19.25 10.23
C SER A 114 -16.04 18.82 11.35
N GLY A 115 -15.73 17.70 11.99
CA GLY A 115 -16.19 17.31 13.31
C GLY A 115 -14.99 16.78 14.07
N LYS A 116 -14.73 17.29 15.28
CA LYS A 116 -13.54 16.99 16.10
C LYS A 116 -13.26 15.48 16.18
N ARG A 117 -12.34 15.00 15.36
CA ARG A 117 -11.70 13.68 15.47
C ARG A 117 -10.56 13.79 16.49
N ASN A 118 -10.88 13.71 17.78
CA ASN A 118 -9.85 13.41 18.78
C ASN A 118 -9.52 11.91 18.65
N GLY A 119 -8.31 11.59 18.17
CA GLY A 119 -7.72 10.24 18.32
C GLY A 119 -6.91 9.68 17.14
N HIS A 120 -7.06 10.13 15.90
CA HIS A 120 -6.51 9.39 14.74
C HIS A 120 -5.63 10.19 13.77
N ASN A 121 -5.12 11.36 14.18
CA ASN A 121 -4.31 12.21 13.30
C ASN A 121 -2.82 11.85 13.28
N ASN A 122 -2.36 10.89 14.08
CA ASN A 122 -0.92 10.60 14.23
C ASN A 122 -0.32 9.80 13.07
N HIS A 123 -1.14 9.43 12.07
CA HIS A 123 -0.78 8.47 11.03
C HIS A 123 -0.94 9.01 9.61
N ARG A 124 -1.37 10.27 9.42
CA ARG A 124 -1.56 10.86 8.08
C ARG A 124 -0.52 11.94 7.85
N LEU A 125 0.11 11.90 6.69
CA LEU A 125 0.99 12.99 6.25
C LEU A 125 0.14 14.18 5.82
N SER A 126 0.50 15.39 6.28
CA SER A 126 -0.11 16.65 5.88
C SER A 126 0.88 17.46 5.05
N PHE A 127 0.36 18.18 4.04
CA PHE A 127 1.18 19.12 3.28
C PHE A 127 1.64 20.31 4.12
N ASP A 128 0.84 20.72 5.11
CA ASP A 128 1.16 21.86 5.99
C ASP A 128 2.41 21.62 6.86
N ASN A 129 2.72 20.36 7.15
CA ASN A 129 3.87 19.96 7.98
C ASN A 129 5.01 19.33 7.14
N PHE A 130 4.94 19.41 5.82
CA PHE A 130 5.95 18.87 4.93
C PHE A 130 7.17 19.81 4.87
N ASP A 131 8.31 19.34 5.39
CA ASP A 131 9.60 20.05 5.29
C ASP A 131 10.51 19.40 4.25
N LEU A 132 10.63 20.06 3.09
CA LEU A 132 11.50 19.60 2.00
C LEU A 132 12.97 19.51 2.42
N ASN A 133 13.45 20.41 3.26
CA ASN A 133 14.87 20.40 3.67
C ASN A 133 15.16 19.16 4.52
N ALA A 134 14.28 18.85 5.47
CA ALA A 134 14.40 17.63 6.28
C ALA A 134 14.45 16.37 5.41
N VAL A 135 13.57 16.27 4.40
CA VAL A 135 13.56 15.13 3.45
C VAL A 135 14.85 15.06 2.64
N LEU A 136 15.39 16.19 2.16
CA LEU A 136 16.62 16.20 1.37
C LEU A 136 17.88 15.87 2.19
N PHE A 137 17.93 16.26 3.46
CA PHE A 137 19.08 16.04 4.32
C PHE A 137 19.05 14.69 5.04
N LYS A 138 17.88 14.23 5.48
CA LYS A 138 17.71 13.00 6.27
C LYS A 138 17.17 11.82 5.47
N GLY A 139 16.56 12.07 4.32
CA GLY A 139 15.98 11.03 3.49
C GLY A 139 17.03 10.18 2.79
N ALA A 140 16.71 8.89 2.63
CA ALA A 140 17.50 7.95 1.86
C ALA A 140 17.48 8.35 0.38
N ARG A 141 18.64 8.23 -0.28
CA ARG A 141 18.77 8.51 -1.72
C ARG A 141 18.20 7.34 -2.52
N LEU A 142 17.11 7.57 -3.26
CA LEU A 142 16.54 6.57 -4.16
C LEU A 142 17.42 6.46 -5.42
N MET A 143 18.25 5.42 -5.48
CA MET A 143 19.09 5.08 -6.64
C MET A 143 18.47 3.92 -7.44
N GLY A 144 19.13 3.51 -8.53
CA GLY A 144 18.72 2.32 -9.28
C GLY A 144 18.78 1.09 -8.37
N SER A 145 17.61 0.47 -8.15
CA SER A 145 17.50 -0.78 -7.40
C SER A 145 17.54 -1.97 -8.36
N GLU A 146 18.08 -3.10 -7.88
CA GLU A 146 18.02 -4.39 -8.56
C GLU A 146 16.62 -5.02 -8.47
N GLY A 147 15.75 -4.52 -7.59
CA GLY A 147 14.36 -4.97 -7.44
C GLY A 147 14.17 -6.12 -6.45
N THR A 148 15.23 -6.55 -5.77
CA THR A 148 15.21 -7.63 -4.77
C THR A 148 14.42 -7.27 -3.52
N GLU A 149 14.12 -5.99 -3.29
CA GLU A 149 13.23 -5.52 -2.22
C GLU A 149 11.76 -5.96 -2.41
N PHE A 150 11.40 -6.38 -3.62
CA PHE A 150 10.05 -6.85 -3.96
C PHE A 150 9.94 -8.38 -3.99
N ASP A 151 11.06 -9.09 -3.85
CA ASP A 151 11.03 -10.54 -3.77
C ASP A 151 10.29 -10.97 -2.50
N PRO A 152 9.49 -12.05 -2.55
CA PRO A 152 8.83 -12.57 -1.37
C PRO A 152 9.91 -13.03 -0.38
N LEU A 153 10.11 -12.23 0.66
CA LEU A 153 10.88 -12.64 1.84
C LEU A 153 10.36 -13.99 2.31
N ASP A 154 11.27 -14.95 2.53
CA ASP A 154 10.98 -16.35 2.81
C ASP A 154 9.73 -16.55 3.67
N GLU A 155 8.76 -17.32 3.14
CA GLU A 155 7.49 -17.67 3.81
C GLU A 155 7.67 -18.45 5.13
N ASN A 156 8.91 -18.76 5.51
CA ASN A 156 9.27 -19.47 6.73
C ASN A 156 9.22 -18.61 8.00
N GLU A 157 9.14 -17.29 7.88
CA GLU A 157 8.87 -16.41 9.02
C GLU A 157 7.36 -16.21 9.15
N MET A 158 6.74 -16.97 10.05
CA MET A 158 5.33 -16.82 10.47
C MET A 158 5.13 -15.52 11.27
N VAL A 159 5.63 -14.40 10.75
CA VAL A 159 5.48 -13.06 11.30
C VAL A 159 4.09 -12.56 10.91
N ASP A 160 3.34 -12.08 11.90
CA ASP A 160 2.01 -11.51 11.68
C ASP A 160 2.07 -10.42 10.59
N LEU A 161 1.13 -10.46 9.64
CA LEU A 161 1.09 -9.56 8.48
C LEU A 161 0.99 -8.09 8.95
N ARG A 162 0.35 -7.87 10.10
CA ARG A 162 0.24 -6.56 10.76
C ARG A 162 1.60 -6.06 11.25
N GLU A 163 2.40 -6.92 11.85
CA GLU A 163 3.74 -6.58 12.32
C GLU A 163 4.67 -6.27 11.15
N LYS A 164 4.62 -7.07 10.08
CA LYS A 164 5.38 -6.81 8.84
C LYS A 164 5.05 -5.43 8.26
N LEU A 165 3.77 -5.07 8.20
CA LEU A 165 3.31 -3.77 7.71
C LEU A 165 3.79 -2.62 8.62
N ALA A 166 3.73 -2.80 9.95
CA ALA A 166 4.22 -1.83 10.91
C ALA A 166 5.73 -1.57 10.76
N ARG A 167 6.54 -2.63 10.61
CA ARG A 167 7.97 -2.52 10.34
C ARG A 167 8.25 -1.80 9.02
N GLN A 168 7.58 -2.20 7.94
CA GLN A 168 7.71 -1.55 6.62
C GLN A 168 7.37 -0.05 6.70
N ARG A 169 6.35 0.31 7.47
CA ARG A 169 5.95 1.70 7.68
C ARG A 169 6.98 2.51 8.47
N ALA A 170 7.56 1.92 9.53
CA ALA A 170 8.62 2.56 10.30
C ALA A 170 9.85 2.83 9.41
N LEU A 171 10.27 1.84 8.64
CA LEU A 171 11.36 1.96 7.67
C LEU A 171 11.06 3.03 6.61
N LEU A 172 9.83 3.11 6.12
CA LEU A 172 9.43 4.14 5.16
C LEU A 172 9.57 5.54 5.76
N ASN A 173 9.10 5.76 6.99
CA ASN A 173 9.20 7.05 7.66
C ASN A 173 10.66 7.46 7.90
N GLU A 174 11.53 6.50 8.23
CA GLU A 174 12.97 6.71 8.34
C GLU A 174 13.58 7.07 6.98
N LYS A 175 13.34 6.27 5.94
CA LYS A 175 13.83 6.52 4.58
C LYS A 175 13.35 7.84 3.99
N LEU A 176 12.18 8.33 4.40
CA LEU A 176 11.67 9.63 3.97
C LEU A 176 12.24 10.81 4.79
N GLY A 177 13.06 10.57 5.82
CA GLY A 177 13.60 11.61 6.69
C GLY A 177 12.54 12.23 7.61
N LEU A 178 11.42 11.55 7.82
CA LEU A 178 10.29 11.97 8.64
C LEU A 178 10.40 11.48 10.09
N SER A 179 11.27 10.50 10.34
CA SER A 179 11.57 10.05 11.71
C SER A 179 12.41 11.08 12.44
N SER A 180 12.21 11.16 13.76
CA SER A 180 12.96 12.00 14.68
C SER A 180 14.39 11.48 14.87
N GLY A 181 15.20 11.45 13.80
CA GLY A 181 16.65 11.58 13.89
C GLY A 181 17.47 10.36 14.33
N LEU A 182 17.17 9.15 13.86
CA LEU A 182 18.16 8.07 13.86
C LEU A 182 18.17 7.44 12.47
N ASN A 183 19.28 7.64 11.75
CA ASN A 183 19.57 7.04 10.46
C ASN A 183 20.41 5.79 10.75
N ILE A 184 19.81 4.60 10.77
CA ILE A 184 20.49 3.38 11.22
C ILE A 184 21.63 3.00 10.27
N GLU A 185 21.55 3.42 9.00
CA GLU A 185 22.62 3.25 8.00
C GLU A 185 23.88 4.10 8.27
N GLU A 186 23.81 5.11 9.15
CA GLU A 186 24.98 5.87 9.62
C GLU A 186 25.56 5.29 10.92
N LEU A 187 24.82 4.41 11.62
CA LEU A 187 25.23 3.83 12.90
C LEU A 187 26.13 2.59 12.78
N VAL A 188 26.17 1.96 11.60
CA VAL A 188 27.05 0.82 11.31
C VAL A 188 27.76 1.10 10.00
N THR A 189 28.93 1.71 10.10
CA THR A 189 29.82 1.85 8.96
C THR A 189 30.60 0.54 8.76
N LEU A 190 31.01 0.22 7.54
CA LEU A 190 31.89 -0.95 7.27
C LEU A 190 33.22 -0.91 8.05
N ASP A 191 33.57 0.24 8.64
CA ASP A 191 34.69 0.41 9.56
C ASP A 191 34.43 -0.16 10.97
N ASP A 192 33.17 -0.29 11.41
CA ASP A 192 32.82 -0.83 12.73
C ASP A 192 32.94 -2.36 12.80
N VAL A 193 33.07 -3.04 11.64
CA VAL A 193 33.30 -4.49 11.54
C VAL A 193 34.80 -4.83 11.55
N ARG A 194 35.68 -3.82 11.53
CA ARG A 194 37.13 -3.98 11.63
C ARG A 194 37.65 -3.44 12.96
N ASN A 195 37.27 -4.09 14.05
CA ASN A 195 38.02 -4.11 15.32
C ASN A 195 37.68 -5.38 16.12
#